data_AF-A0A5E4X288-F1
#
_entry.id   AF-A0A5E4X288-F1
#
_cell.length_a   1.000
_cell.length_b   1.000
_cell.length_c   1.000
_cell.angle_alpha   90.00
_cell.angle_beta   90.00
_cell.angle_gamma   90.00
#
_symmetry.space_group_name_H-M   'P 1'
#
loop_
_entity.id
_entity.type
_entity.pdbx_description
1 polymer ?
#
loop_
_entity_poly.entity_id
_entity_poly.type
_entity_poly.pdbx_seq_one_letter_code
_entity_poly.pdbx_strand_id
1 'polypeptide(L)'
;MAEYHTPYIVHATMEPVNATVHVRKAQGEIEVWGPIQGQDKVRWALGGIFKLPPAKVIVHTTFLGGSFGRKYVPDFVIHAAVASAAVGRPVKVIRSREDDIRHGLHRPCASGRFEAVLGHDGLPTALHARVAGQSLYNVIKKDHYEKAGYDETMLDGLYDLAYAVPNLRVEGMDVPQPNISVSFVRSVGSTSSVFFLGSFIDEMADAAAVDPVEYRKRLLKHDALATRAIETTAASAGWHTLAKPGVEQSNFGDYPLLYLIEMPSLAGRRKATTCCSGRSPVVSGRACDLTCRRTALTPMRRTASAFRAAECSNWSSSV
;
A
#
# COMPACT_ATOMS: atom_id res chain seq x y z
N MET A 1 -14.71 -4.97 17.44
CA MET A 1 -14.23 -3.66 16.97
C MET A 1 -12.77 -3.83 16.61
N ALA A 2 -12.32 -3.22 15.51
CA ALA A 2 -10.94 -3.26 15.07
C ALA A 2 -10.50 -1.91 14.48
N GLU A 3 -9.21 -1.64 14.51
CA GLU A 3 -8.58 -0.46 13.93
C GLU A 3 -7.46 -0.87 12.99
N TYR A 4 -7.37 -0.20 11.84
CA TYR A 4 -6.42 -0.53 10.77
C TYR A 4 -5.77 0.74 10.22
N HIS A 5 -4.55 0.59 9.71
CA HIS A 5 -3.80 1.70 9.15
C HIS A 5 -3.08 1.28 7.87
N THR A 6 -3.08 2.15 6.87
CA THR A 6 -2.23 2.04 5.68
C THR A 6 -1.34 3.28 5.54
N PRO A 7 -0.04 3.10 5.25
CA PRO A 7 0.87 4.22 5.07
C PRO A 7 0.72 4.84 3.68
N TYR A 8 1.36 6.00 3.50
CA TYR A 8 1.65 6.53 2.16
C TYR A 8 2.53 5.57 1.39
N ILE A 9 2.18 5.30 0.13
CA ILE A 9 2.94 4.41 -0.75
C ILE A 9 3.16 5.08 -2.09
N VAL A 10 4.37 4.97 -2.63
CA VAL A 10 4.76 5.46 -3.95
C VAL A 10 4.84 4.30 -4.95
N HIS A 11 4.68 4.60 -6.24
CA HIS A 11 4.62 3.59 -7.30
C HIS A 11 5.92 2.81 -7.52
N ALA A 12 7.07 3.45 -7.26
CA ALA A 12 8.40 2.89 -7.46
C ALA A 12 8.59 2.13 -8.80
N THR A 13 8.15 2.73 -9.91
CA THR A 13 8.26 2.10 -11.25
C THR A 13 9.70 1.81 -11.61
N MET A 14 10.01 0.64 -12.17
CA MET A 14 11.39 0.26 -12.53
C MET A 14 12.07 1.28 -13.44
N GLU A 15 11.35 1.80 -14.43
CA GLU A 15 11.78 2.97 -15.21
C GLU A 15 11.39 4.26 -14.46
N PRO A 16 12.35 5.08 -13.99
CA PRO A 16 12.07 6.42 -13.45
C PRO A 16 11.38 7.31 -14.48
N VAL A 17 10.66 8.33 -14.01
CA VAL A 17 10.03 9.28 -14.93
C VAL A 17 11.05 9.98 -15.82
N ASN A 18 10.74 10.02 -17.12
CA ASN A 18 11.56 10.66 -18.13
C ASN A 18 10.70 11.23 -19.25
N ALA A 19 11.18 12.30 -19.89
CA ALA A 19 10.57 12.86 -21.09
C ALA A 19 11.60 13.65 -21.89
N THR A 20 11.50 13.60 -23.21
CA THR A 20 12.15 14.53 -24.12
C THR A 20 11.09 15.48 -24.66
N VAL A 21 11.32 16.78 -24.59
CA VAL A 21 10.39 17.80 -25.10
C VAL A 21 11.12 18.79 -25.99
N HIS A 22 10.50 19.16 -27.11
CA HIS A 22 10.96 20.23 -27.99
C HIS A 22 9.87 21.28 -28.16
N VAL A 23 10.06 22.44 -27.54
CA VAL A 23 9.18 23.60 -27.72
C VAL A 23 9.63 24.40 -28.94
N ARG A 24 8.92 24.22 -30.05
CA ARG A 24 9.16 24.89 -31.34
C ARG A 24 8.40 26.21 -31.41
N LYS A 25 8.93 27.25 -30.77
CA LYS A 25 8.27 28.57 -30.68
C LYS A 25 7.92 29.16 -32.04
N ALA A 26 8.80 29.03 -33.04
CA ALA A 26 8.57 29.60 -34.38
C ALA A 26 7.39 28.94 -35.11
N GLN A 27 7.12 27.67 -34.83
CA GLN A 27 6.04 26.89 -35.44
C GLN A 27 4.76 26.88 -34.58
N GLY A 28 4.83 27.41 -33.36
CA GLY A 28 3.73 27.34 -32.39
C GLY A 28 3.39 25.92 -32.00
N GLU A 29 4.40 25.04 -31.84
CA GLU A 29 4.22 23.61 -31.61
C GLU A 29 5.09 23.08 -30.47
N ILE A 30 4.63 22.02 -29.83
CA ILE A 30 5.40 21.28 -28.84
C ILE A 30 5.35 19.81 -29.20
N GLU A 31 6.52 19.17 -29.23
CA GLU A 31 6.62 17.74 -29.45
C GLU A 31 7.23 17.08 -28.23
N VAL A 32 6.60 16.00 -27.78
CA VAL A 32 6.90 15.29 -26.54
C VAL A 32 7.14 13.83 -26.87
N TRP A 33 8.23 13.26 -26.35
CA TRP A 33 8.49 11.83 -26.35
C TRP A 33 8.63 11.33 -24.92
N GLY A 34 7.91 10.28 -24.56
CA GLY A 34 8.12 9.63 -23.27
C GLY A 34 7.11 8.55 -22.93
N PRO A 35 7.36 7.80 -21.84
CA PRO A 35 6.49 6.76 -21.32
C PRO A 35 5.27 7.38 -20.63
N ILE A 36 4.26 7.81 -21.39
CA ILE A 36 3.12 8.58 -20.86
C ILE A 36 1.86 7.72 -20.78
N GLN A 37 1.21 7.69 -19.62
CA GLN A 37 -0.10 7.04 -19.44
C GLN A 37 -1.27 7.97 -19.75
N GLY A 38 -1.11 9.28 -19.52
CA GLY A 38 -2.15 10.30 -19.70
C GLY A 38 -1.82 11.30 -20.80
N GLN A 39 -1.94 10.93 -22.07
CA GLN A 39 -1.58 11.80 -23.21
C GLN A 39 -2.41 13.09 -23.23
N ASP A 40 -3.71 13.00 -22.93
CA ASP A 40 -4.58 14.18 -22.90
C ASP A 40 -4.22 15.12 -21.75
N LYS A 41 -3.76 14.58 -20.61
CA LYS A 41 -3.24 15.40 -19.50
C LYS A 41 -2.00 16.19 -19.92
N VAL A 42 -1.10 15.57 -20.69
CA VAL A 42 0.06 16.29 -21.27
C VAL A 42 -0.41 17.42 -22.19
N ARG A 43 -1.33 17.13 -23.11
CA ARG A 43 -1.87 18.13 -24.04
C ARG A 43 -2.53 19.30 -23.34
N TRP A 44 -3.37 19.04 -22.34
CA TRP A 44 -4.04 20.09 -21.57
C TRP A 44 -3.06 20.91 -20.74
N ALA A 45 -2.12 20.26 -20.04
CA ALA A 45 -1.15 20.95 -19.21
C ALA A 45 -0.24 21.87 -20.05
N LEU A 46 0.37 21.33 -21.12
CA LEU A 46 1.25 22.12 -21.97
C LEU A 46 0.49 23.15 -22.79
N GLY A 47 -0.71 22.82 -23.31
CA GLY A 47 -1.57 23.78 -23.99
C GLY A 47 -1.95 24.96 -23.11
N GLY A 48 -2.28 24.71 -21.84
CA GLY A 48 -2.59 25.74 -20.86
C GLY A 48 -1.40 26.62 -20.47
N ILE A 49 -0.20 26.02 -20.32
CA ILE A 49 1.04 26.73 -19.97
C ILE A 49 1.52 27.60 -21.14
N PHE A 50 1.58 27.03 -22.35
CA PHE A 50 2.13 27.69 -23.53
C PHE A 50 1.08 28.41 -24.38
N LYS A 51 -0.19 28.42 -23.95
CA LYS A 51 -1.33 29.04 -24.65
C LYS A 51 -1.48 28.52 -26.09
N LEU A 52 -1.34 27.20 -26.25
CA LEU A 52 -1.49 26.51 -27.53
C LEU A 52 -2.74 25.63 -27.53
N PRO A 53 -3.42 25.47 -28.68
CA PRO A 53 -4.49 24.49 -28.79
C PRO A 53 -3.92 23.07 -28.58
N PRO A 54 -4.68 22.13 -27.99
CA PRO A 54 -4.22 20.76 -27.72
C PRO A 54 -3.64 20.03 -28.94
N ALA A 55 -4.16 20.32 -30.14
CA ALA A 55 -3.69 19.74 -31.40
C ALA A 55 -2.25 20.16 -31.79
N LYS A 56 -1.74 21.25 -31.21
CA LYS A 56 -0.35 21.72 -31.39
C LYS A 56 0.64 21.10 -30.40
N VAL A 57 0.16 20.24 -29.50
CA VAL A 57 0.97 19.42 -28.59
C VAL A 57 0.97 17.97 -29.08
N ILE A 58 2.04 17.60 -29.78
CA ILE A 58 2.22 16.28 -30.37
C ILE A 58 2.88 15.38 -29.33
N VAL A 59 2.25 14.25 -28.99
CA VAL A 59 2.73 13.32 -27.96
C VAL A 59 3.05 11.97 -28.58
N HIS A 60 4.34 11.65 -28.63
CA HIS A 60 4.87 10.35 -29.01
C HIS A 60 5.04 9.49 -27.76
N THR A 61 4.06 8.61 -27.53
CA THR A 61 4.11 7.67 -26.40
C THR A 61 5.11 6.56 -26.73
N THR A 62 6.16 6.42 -25.92
CA THR A 62 7.14 5.33 -26.05
C THR A 62 6.70 4.09 -25.27
N PHE A 63 7.46 2.99 -25.39
CA PHE A 63 7.35 1.90 -24.44
C PHE A 63 7.50 2.41 -22.99
N LEU A 64 6.80 1.78 -22.06
CA LEU A 64 6.60 2.27 -20.70
C LEU A 64 7.01 1.18 -19.69
N GLY A 65 8.07 1.45 -18.92
CA GLY A 65 8.63 0.52 -17.93
C GLY A 65 7.89 0.50 -16.59
N GLY A 66 6.57 0.40 -16.65
CA GLY A 66 5.65 0.53 -15.52
C GLY A 66 5.20 1.98 -15.26
N SER A 67 3.99 2.11 -14.73
CA SER A 67 3.40 3.38 -14.28
C SER A 67 2.65 3.19 -12.97
N PHE A 68 1.71 2.24 -12.92
CA PHE A 68 0.82 2.03 -11.78
C PHE A 68 0.04 3.30 -11.36
N GLY A 69 -0.06 4.29 -12.24
CA GLY A 69 -0.62 5.62 -12.00
C GLY A 69 0.41 6.76 -11.99
N ARG A 70 1.71 6.47 -11.79
CA ARG A 70 2.78 7.48 -11.69
C ARG A 70 2.89 8.39 -12.89
N LYS A 71 2.79 7.82 -14.10
CA LYS A 71 3.01 8.49 -15.39
C LYS A 71 1.72 9.00 -16.02
N TYR A 72 0.64 9.09 -15.22
CA TYR A 72 -0.60 9.76 -15.61
C TYR A 72 -0.52 11.28 -15.41
N VAL A 73 0.15 11.72 -14.34
CA VAL A 73 0.42 13.14 -14.06
C VAL A 73 1.67 13.58 -14.84
N PRO A 74 1.61 14.68 -15.61
CA PRO A 74 2.68 15.06 -16.54
C PRO A 74 3.74 15.98 -15.92
N ASP A 75 4.01 15.88 -14.61
CA ASP A 75 4.92 16.78 -13.88
C ASP A 75 6.34 16.81 -14.48
N PHE A 76 6.88 15.63 -14.80
CA PHE A 76 8.19 15.50 -15.43
C PHE A 76 8.22 16.01 -16.88
N VAL A 77 7.09 15.96 -17.60
CA VAL A 77 6.97 16.51 -18.95
C VAL A 77 6.98 18.04 -18.90
N ILE A 78 6.31 18.64 -17.91
CA ILE A 78 6.30 20.10 -17.70
C ILE A 78 7.72 20.60 -17.44
N HIS A 79 8.51 19.89 -16.61
CA HIS A 79 9.91 20.25 -16.34
C HIS A 79 10.74 20.28 -17.64
N ALA A 80 10.61 19.24 -18.48
CA ALA A 80 11.30 19.19 -19.77
C ALA A 80 10.82 20.28 -20.74
N ALA A 81 9.53 20.60 -20.76
CA ALA A 81 8.96 21.62 -21.64
C ALA A 81 9.43 23.03 -21.28
N VAL A 82 9.38 23.39 -19.99
CA VAL A 82 9.86 24.70 -19.51
C VAL A 82 11.36 24.86 -19.79
N ALA A 83 12.15 23.83 -19.52
CA ALA A 83 13.58 23.84 -19.83
C ALA A 83 13.83 23.99 -21.34
N SER A 84 13.12 23.23 -22.18
CA SER A 84 13.22 23.34 -23.65
C SER A 84 12.87 24.74 -24.15
N ALA A 85 11.81 25.35 -23.60
CA ALA A 85 11.41 26.70 -23.96
C ALA A 85 12.43 27.77 -23.54
N ALA A 86 13.14 27.57 -22.42
CA ALA A 86 14.17 28.47 -21.93
C ALA A 86 15.43 28.42 -22.82
N VAL A 87 15.86 27.22 -23.22
CA VAL A 87 17.10 27.03 -24.00
C VAL A 87 16.89 27.05 -25.51
N GLY A 88 15.64 26.98 -25.99
CA GLY A 88 15.31 26.97 -27.41
C GLY A 88 15.74 25.70 -28.16
N ARG A 89 15.92 24.58 -27.45
CA ARG A 89 16.39 23.29 -28.01
C ARG A 89 15.61 22.12 -27.38
N PRO A 90 15.61 20.92 -27.99
CA PRO A 90 15.06 19.73 -27.35
C PRO A 90 15.78 19.45 -26.02
N VAL A 91 15.01 19.16 -24.97
CA VAL A 91 15.54 18.82 -23.64
C VAL A 91 14.99 17.47 -23.20
N LYS A 92 15.91 16.59 -22.78
CA LYS A 92 15.59 15.33 -22.13
C LYS A 92 15.76 15.46 -20.62
N VAL A 93 14.71 15.16 -19.88
CA VAL A 93 14.72 15.01 -18.42
C VAL A 93 14.63 13.51 -18.10
N ILE A 94 15.48 13.07 -17.19
CA ILE A 94 15.37 11.78 -16.51
C ILE A 94 15.54 12.11 -15.02
N ARG A 95 14.58 11.72 -14.17
CA ARG A 95 14.79 11.85 -12.73
C ARG A 95 15.69 10.72 -12.24
N SER A 96 16.58 11.06 -11.30
CA SER A 96 17.25 10.04 -10.49
C SER A 96 16.20 9.22 -9.74
N ARG A 97 16.55 8.01 -9.29
CA ARG A 97 15.62 7.20 -8.49
C ARG A 97 15.25 7.95 -7.21
N GLU A 98 16.24 8.56 -6.58
CA GLU A 98 16.11 9.30 -5.33
C GLU A 98 15.14 10.48 -5.48
N ASP A 99 15.23 11.24 -6.57
CA ASP A 99 14.32 12.35 -6.82
C ASP A 99 12.94 11.90 -7.26
N ASP A 100 12.82 10.81 -8.02
CA ASP A 100 11.50 10.28 -8.41
C ASP A 100 10.73 9.74 -7.18
N ILE A 101 11.44 9.15 -6.21
CA ILE A 101 10.83 8.73 -4.94
C ILE A 101 10.53 9.94 -4.05
N ARG A 102 11.49 10.86 -3.85
CA ARG A 102 11.32 12.05 -2.99
C ARG A 102 10.22 12.98 -3.49
N HIS A 103 10.08 13.13 -4.80
CA HIS A 103 9.02 13.92 -5.44
C HIS A 103 7.89 13.05 -6.00
N GLY A 104 7.75 11.84 -5.47
CA GLY A 104 6.69 10.90 -5.85
C GLY A 104 5.31 11.43 -5.49
N LEU A 105 4.32 10.96 -6.23
CA LEU A 105 2.92 11.18 -5.90
C LEU A 105 2.41 9.94 -5.18
N HIS A 106 1.95 10.11 -3.96
CA HIS A 106 1.65 8.99 -3.07
C HIS A 106 0.20 8.53 -3.20
N ARG A 107 -0.05 7.27 -2.89
CA ARG A 107 -1.37 6.84 -2.42
C ARG A 107 -1.59 7.49 -1.06
N PRO A 108 -2.77 8.08 -0.79
CA PRO A 108 -3.07 8.61 0.54
C PRO A 108 -2.94 7.53 1.63
N CYS A 109 -2.45 7.93 2.80
CA CYS A 109 -2.58 7.11 4.00
C CYS A 109 -4.04 7.10 4.48
N ALA A 110 -4.44 6.04 5.15
CA ALA A 110 -5.76 5.94 5.75
C ALA A 110 -5.71 5.22 7.10
N SER A 111 -6.62 5.60 7.99
CA SER A 111 -6.92 4.89 9.23
C SER A 111 -8.39 4.53 9.23
N GLY A 112 -8.71 3.26 9.49
CA GLY A 112 -10.06 2.74 9.52
C GLY A 112 -10.43 2.22 10.91
N ARG A 113 -11.64 2.47 11.37
CA ARG A 113 -12.24 1.85 12.55
C ARG A 113 -13.53 1.13 12.16
N PHE A 114 -13.62 -0.14 12.54
CA PHE A 114 -14.69 -1.03 12.13
C PHE A 114 -15.37 -1.65 13.35
N GLU A 115 -16.70 -1.64 13.35
CA GLU A 115 -17.55 -2.18 14.39
C GLU A 115 -18.69 -2.99 13.74
N ALA A 116 -19.07 -4.11 14.36
CA ALA A 116 -20.18 -4.92 13.88
C ALA A 116 -20.94 -5.53 15.05
N VAL A 117 -22.22 -5.82 14.82
CA VAL A 117 -23.08 -6.60 15.70
C VAL A 117 -23.35 -7.93 15.03
N LEU A 118 -22.94 -9.02 15.66
CA LEU A 118 -23.19 -10.37 15.15
C LEU A 118 -24.54 -10.88 15.68
N GLY A 119 -25.29 -11.53 14.79
CA GLY A 119 -26.51 -12.25 15.10
C GLY A 119 -26.22 -13.59 15.78
N HIS A 120 -27.29 -14.29 16.15
CA HIS A 120 -27.21 -15.63 16.75
C HIS A 120 -26.62 -16.68 15.79
N ASP A 121 -26.70 -16.44 14.48
CA ASP A 121 -26.13 -17.25 13.41
C ASP A 121 -24.66 -16.91 13.11
N GLY A 122 -24.09 -15.97 13.88
CA GLY A 122 -22.73 -15.46 13.72
C GLY A 122 -22.56 -14.44 12.60
N LEU A 123 -23.60 -14.15 11.79
CA LEU A 123 -23.53 -13.20 10.68
C LEU A 123 -23.74 -11.76 11.14
N PRO A 124 -23.18 -10.74 10.46
CA PRO A 124 -23.33 -9.36 10.87
C PRO A 124 -24.76 -8.87 10.58
N THR A 125 -25.43 -8.39 11.62
CA THR A 125 -26.71 -7.69 11.52
C THR A 125 -26.52 -6.19 11.29
N ALA A 126 -25.40 -5.63 11.74
CA ALA A 126 -24.98 -4.26 11.47
C ALA A 126 -23.46 -4.16 11.32
N LEU A 127 -22.99 -3.24 10.48
CA LEU A 127 -21.59 -2.86 10.33
C LEU A 127 -21.46 -1.34 10.25
N HIS A 128 -20.51 -0.80 11.01
CA HIS A 128 -20.11 0.60 10.97
C HIS A 128 -18.64 0.68 10.60
N ALA A 129 -18.34 1.31 9.46
CA ALA A 129 -17.00 1.57 8.99
C ALA A 129 -16.73 3.09 8.97
N ARG A 130 -15.70 3.53 9.67
CA ARG A 130 -15.24 4.92 9.65
C ARG A 130 -13.81 4.96 9.12
N VAL A 131 -13.57 5.76 8.10
CA VAL A 131 -12.23 5.94 7.52
C VAL A 131 -11.83 7.41 7.58
N ALA A 132 -10.65 7.69 8.12
CA ALA A 132 -10.03 9.01 8.14
C ALA A 132 -8.69 8.99 7.40
N GLY A 133 -8.42 10.00 6.59
CA GLY A 133 -7.21 10.07 5.79
C GLY A 133 -7.19 11.29 4.88
N GLN A 134 -6.09 11.48 4.16
CA GLN A 134 -6.01 12.55 3.16
C GLN A 134 -6.92 12.21 1.97
N SER A 135 -7.84 13.11 1.61
CA SER A 135 -8.64 12.95 0.40
C SER A 135 -7.78 13.08 -0.86
N LEU A 136 -7.93 12.13 -1.78
CA LEU A 136 -7.32 12.22 -3.11
C LEU A 136 -8.02 13.29 -3.94
N TYR A 137 -9.36 13.28 -3.99
CA TYR A 137 -10.12 14.17 -4.87
C TYR A 137 -10.18 15.61 -4.39
N ASN A 138 -10.13 15.89 -3.09
CA ASN A 138 -9.91 17.27 -2.62
C ASN A 138 -8.59 17.84 -3.17
N VAL A 139 -7.56 17.00 -3.35
CA VAL A 139 -6.26 17.42 -3.89
C VAL A 139 -6.26 17.50 -5.43
N ILE A 140 -6.71 16.46 -6.13
CA ILE A 140 -6.51 16.34 -7.59
C ILE A 140 -7.77 16.62 -8.43
N LYS A 141 -8.95 16.73 -7.81
CA LYS A 141 -10.25 16.97 -8.46
C LYS A 141 -11.16 17.83 -7.56
N LYS A 142 -10.65 18.98 -7.10
CA LYS A 142 -11.31 19.81 -6.09
C LYS A 142 -12.77 20.16 -6.43
N ASP A 143 -13.04 20.59 -7.66
CA ASP A 143 -14.40 20.92 -8.11
C ASP A 143 -15.36 19.73 -8.00
N HIS A 144 -14.87 18.50 -8.22
CA HIS A 144 -15.67 17.29 -8.06
C HIS A 144 -15.94 16.99 -6.60
N TYR A 145 -14.91 17.08 -5.76
CA TYR A 145 -15.03 16.91 -4.30
C TYR A 145 -16.03 17.90 -3.69
N GLU A 146 -15.94 19.19 -4.04
CA GLU A 146 -16.85 20.23 -3.52
C GLU A 146 -18.31 20.00 -3.96
N LYS A 147 -18.53 19.53 -5.19
CA LYS A 147 -19.88 19.20 -5.69
C LYS A 147 -20.46 17.94 -5.06
N ALA A 148 -19.63 16.92 -4.87
CA ALA A 148 -20.04 15.67 -4.26
C ALA A 148 -20.25 15.80 -2.74
N GLY A 149 -19.50 16.70 -2.09
CA GLY A 149 -19.48 16.88 -0.64
C GLY A 149 -18.64 15.84 0.12
N TYR A 150 -18.06 14.87 -0.59
CA TYR A 150 -17.16 13.85 -0.06
C TYR A 150 -16.23 13.33 -1.16
N ASP A 151 -15.24 12.52 -0.78
CA ASP A 151 -14.35 11.82 -1.71
C ASP A 151 -14.68 10.32 -1.73
N GLU A 152 -15.28 9.85 -2.82
CA GLU A 152 -15.65 8.44 -2.98
C GLU A 152 -14.45 7.49 -2.95
N THR A 153 -13.26 7.97 -3.32
CA THR A 153 -12.07 7.12 -3.32
C THR A 153 -11.60 6.78 -1.91
N MET A 154 -12.06 7.48 -0.88
CA MET A 154 -11.74 7.11 0.50
C MET A 154 -12.53 5.89 1.00
N LEU A 155 -13.66 5.58 0.35
CA LEU A 155 -14.68 4.65 0.84
C LEU A 155 -15.04 3.56 -0.18
N ASP A 156 -14.34 3.52 -1.32
CA ASP A 156 -14.51 2.55 -2.41
C ASP A 156 -14.50 1.10 -1.87
N GLY A 157 -15.52 0.30 -2.14
CA GLY A 157 -15.70 -1.05 -1.60
C GLY A 157 -16.32 -1.13 -0.20
N LEU A 158 -16.53 0.00 0.49
CA LEU A 158 -17.24 0.06 1.78
C LEU A 158 -18.69 0.54 1.59
N TYR A 159 -18.91 1.60 0.80
CA TYR A 159 -20.28 2.12 0.58
C TYR A 159 -21.09 1.25 -0.39
N ASP A 160 -20.41 0.52 -1.27
CA ASP A 160 -20.94 -0.44 -2.24
C ASP A 160 -20.52 -1.87 -1.86
N LEU A 161 -20.73 -2.19 -0.58
CA LEU A 161 -20.28 -3.42 0.04
C LEU A 161 -20.79 -4.68 -0.70
N ALA A 162 -19.86 -5.54 -1.11
CA ALA A 162 -20.20 -6.82 -1.76
C ALA A 162 -20.83 -7.84 -0.79
N TYR A 163 -20.52 -7.77 0.50
CA TYR A 163 -21.07 -8.67 1.52
C TYR A 163 -22.46 -8.25 1.95
N ALA A 164 -23.38 -9.21 2.11
CA ALA A 164 -24.71 -8.93 2.63
C ALA A 164 -24.64 -8.52 4.12
N VAL A 165 -24.82 -7.23 4.38
CA VAL A 165 -24.96 -6.67 5.73
C VAL A 165 -26.24 -5.82 5.78
N PRO A 166 -27.26 -6.21 6.57
CA PRO A 166 -28.56 -5.53 6.53
C PRO A 166 -28.53 -4.05 6.94
N ASN A 167 -27.69 -3.70 7.91
CA ASN A 167 -27.57 -2.33 8.41
C ASN A 167 -26.14 -1.85 8.26
N LEU A 168 -25.89 -0.95 7.31
CA LEU A 168 -24.56 -0.45 6.99
C LEU A 168 -24.47 1.05 7.24
N ARG A 169 -23.46 1.47 7.99
CA ARG A 169 -23.06 2.86 8.14
C ARG A 169 -21.62 3.04 7.70
N VAL A 170 -21.37 3.97 6.78
CA VAL A 170 -20.03 4.28 6.29
C VAL A 170 -19.78 5.77 6.46
N GLU A 171 -18.65 6.12 7.05
CA GLU A 171 -18.24 7.49 7.30
C GLU A 171 -16.83 7.74 6.74
N GLY A 172 -16.66 8.81 5.99
CA GLY A 172 -15.36 9.30 5.52
C GLY A 172 -15.05 10.65 6.16
N MET A 173 -13.82 10.82 6.63
CA MET A 173 -13.32 12.08 7.16
C MET A 173 -12.03 12.47 6.44
N ASP A 174 -12.11 13.52 5.64
CA ASP A 174 -10.92 14.13 5.04
C ASP A 174 -10.07 14.80 6.12
N VAL A 175 -8.80 14.44 6.16
CA VAL A 175 -7.76 15.02 7.00
C VAL A 175 -6.72 15.64 6.06
N PRO A 176 -6.82 16.95 5.76
CA PRO A 176 -5.94 17.59 4.79
C PRO A 176 -4.46 17.53 5.19
N GLN A 177 -3.59 17.14 4.24
CA GLN A 177 -2.14 17.07 4.41
C GLN A 177 -1.46 17.90 3.31
N PRO A 178 -1.36 19.23 3.47
CA PRO A 178 -1.01 20.14 2.37
C PRO A 178 0.39 19.94 1.78
N ASN A 179 1.30 19.33 2.55
CA ASN A 179 2.70 19.12 2.16
C ASN A 179 2.96 17.74 1.56
N ILE A 180 1.94 16.88 1.44
CA ILE A 180 2.07 15.53 0.89
C ILE A 180 1.30 15.46 -0.42
N SER A 181 2.03 15.33 -1.52
CA SER A 181 1.45 15.18 -2.84
C SER A 181 0.90 13.77 -3.04
N VAL A 182 -0.37 13.69 -3.43
CA VAL A 182 -1.08 12.43 -3.73
C VAL A 182 -1.52 12.36 -5.18
N SER A 183 -1.63 11.14 -5.70
CA SER A 183 -2.24 10.86 -6.99
C SER A 183 -2.69 9.41 -7.06
N PHE A 184 -3.22 9.02 -8.21
CA PHE A 184 -3.62 7.65 -8.49
C PHE A 184 -2.45 6.68 -8.30
N VAL A 185 -2.59 5.72 -7.40
CA VAL A 185 -1.82 4.47 -7.37
C VAL A 185 -2.78 3.34 -7.73
N ARG A 186 -2.29 2.22 -8.27
CA ARG A 186 -3.11 1.07 -8.68
C ARG A 186 -4.14 0.70 -7.60
N SER A 187 -5.39 0.45 -8.02
CA SER A 187 -6.57 0.25 -7.17
C SER A 187 -7.11 1.52 -6.49
N VAL A 188 -6.58 2.71 -6.80
CA VAL A 188 -7.09 4.06 -6.45
C VAL A 188 -7.61 4.15 -5.01
N GLY A 189 -8.91 3.93 -4.79
CA GLY A 189 -9.53 3.97 -3.46
C GLY A 189 -9.59 2.62 -2.74
N SER A 190 -9.95 1.55 -3.47
CA SER A 190 -10.21 0.22 -2.90
C SER A 190 -9.06 -0.42 -2.12
N THR A 191 -7.80 -0.01 -2.31
CA THR A 191 -6.68 -0.72 -1.66
C THR A 191 -6.75 -0.69 -0.13
N SER A 192 -6.99 0.48 0.46
CA SER A 192 -7.02 0.62 1.93
C SER A 192 -8.32 0.05 2.49
N SER A 193 -9.45 0.39 1.89
CA SER A 193 -10.78 -0.04 2.31
C SER A 193 -10.98 -1.55 2.20
N VAL A 194 -10.57 -2.19 1.10
CA VAL A 194 -10.71 -3.64 0.92
C VAL A 194 -9.75 -4.40 1.84
N PHE A 195 -8.57 -3.87 2.14
CA PHE A 195 -7.71 -4.43 3.19
C PHE A 195 -8.42 -4.39 4.55
N PHE A 196 -8.93 -3.22 4.97
CA PHE A 196 -9.63 -3.07 6.25
C PHE A 196 -10.86 -3.98 6.35
N LEU A 197 -11.70 -3.98 5.32
CA LEU A 197 -12.89 -4.81 5.24
C LEU A 197 -12.52 -6.30 5.24
N GLY A 198 -11.56 -6.70 4.41
CA GLY A 198 -11.13 -8.09 4.28
C GLY A 198 -10.65 -8.69 5.60
N SER A 199 -9.82 -7.93 6.34
CA SER A 199 -9.38 -8.27 7.69
C SER A 199 -10.54 -8.33 8.68
N PHE A 200 -11.43 -7.33 8.66
CA PHE A 200 -12.54 -7.29 9.60
C PHE A 200 -13.57 -8.42 9.40
N ILE A 201 -13.81 -8.84 8.16
CA ILE A 201 -14.60 -10.03 7.86
C ILE A 201 -13.97 -11.30 8.47
N ASP A 202 -12.64 -11.39 8.46
CA ASP A 202 -11.92 -12.52 9.05
C ASP A 202 -12.04 -12.54 10.57
N GLU A 203 -11.89 -11.39 11.22
CA GLU A 203 -12.10 -11.24 12.67
C GLU A 203 -13.55 -11.55 13.08
N MET A 204 -14.53 -11.20 12.25
CA MET A 204 -15.92 -11.60 12.49
C MET A 204 -16.12 -13.10 12.34
N ALA A 205 -15.46 -13.74 11.37
CA ALA A 205 -15.51 -15.19 11.20
C ALA A 205 -14.90 -15.93 12.41
N ASP A 206 -13.76 -15.45 12.90
CA ASP A 206 -13.11 -15.97 14.12
C ASP A 206 -14.00 -15.78 15.35
N ALA A 207 -14.57 -14.59 15.54
CA ALA A 207 -15.51 -14.32 16.64
C ALA A 207 -16.77 -15.19 16.58
N ALA A 208 -17.21 -15.56 15.38
CA ALA A 208 -18.32 -16.49 15.16
C ALA A 208 -17.92 -17.97 15.23
N ALA A 209 -16.62 -18.28 15.37
CA ALA A 209 -16.06 -19.63 15.26
C ALA A 209 -16.48 -20.35 13.96
N VAL A 210 -16.48 -19.63 12.84
CA VAL A 210 -16.81 -20.15 11.50
C VAL A 210 -15.57 -20.05 10.62
N ASP A 211 -15.31 -21.08 9.82
CA ASP A 211 -14.25 -21.03 8.81
C ASP A 211 -14.40 -19.79 7.90
N PRO A 212 -13.33 -19.03 7.64
CA PRO A 212 -13.39 -17.75 6.92
C PRO A 212 -13.84 -17.86 5.46
N VAL A 213 -13.67 -19.02 4.82
CA VAL A 213 -14.17 -19.29 3.46
C VAL A 213 -15.68 -19.51 3.51
N GLU A 214 -16.15 -20.37 4.41
CA GLU A 214 -17.59 -20.62 4.62
C GLU A 214 -18.33 -19.37 5.09
N TYR A 215 -17.71 -18.56 5.95
CA TYR A 215 -18.29 -17.30 6.41
C TYR A 215 -18.52 -16.33 5.24
N ARG A 216 -17.52 -16.14 4.38
CA ARG A 216 -17.64 -15.28 3.17
C ARG A 216 -18.67 -15.82 2.19
N LYS A 217 -18.75 -17.14 1.98
CA LYS A 217 -19.78 -17.76 1.13
C LYS A 217 -21.19 -17.48 1.64
N ARG A 218 -21.42 -17.51 2.96
CA ARG A 218 -22.72 -17.16 3.55
C ARG A 218 -23.09 -15.71 3.25
N LEU A 219 -22.14 -14.78 3.42
CA LEU A 219 -22.33 -13.35 3.14
C LEU A 219 -22.53 -13.05 1.64
N LEU A 220 -21.93 -13.86 0.77
CA LEU A 220 -21.97 -13.69 -0.70
C LEU A 220 -22.98 -14.61 -1.39
N LYS A 221 -23.86 -15.29 -0.65
CA LYS A 221 -24.85 -16.23 -1.21
C LYS A 221 -25.73 -15.63 -2.33
N HIS A 222 -25.92 -14.32 -2.29
CA HIS A 222 -26.70 -13.56 -3.28
C HIS A 222 -25.92 -13.30 -4.60
N ASP A 223 -24.60 -13.48 -4.62
CA ASP A 223 -23.73 -13.30 -5.77
C ASP A 223 -23.07 -14.65 -6.16
N ALA A 224 -23.61 -15.26 -7.20
CA ALA A 224 -23.14 -16.55 -7.70
C ALA A 224 -21.71 -16.49 -8.30
N LEU A 225 -21.27 -15.34 -8.81
CA LEU A 225 -19.94 -15.18 -9.38
C LEU A 225 -18.90 -15.03 -8.26
N ALA A 226 -19.17 -14.17 -7.28
CA ALA A 226 -18.29 -13.99 -6.12
C ALA A 226 -18.15 -15.28 -5.32
N THR A 227 -19.27 -15.99 -5.08
CA THR A 227 -19.26 -17.30 -4.41
C THR A 227 -18.39 -18.30 -5.17
N ARG A 228 -18.55 -18.40 -6.49
CA ARG A 228 -17.75 -19.31 -7.33
C ARG A 228 -16.26 -18.95 -7.31
N ALA A 229 -15.92 -17.67 -7.30
CA ALA A 229 -14.53 -17.21 -7.23
C ALA A 229 -13.86 -17.67 -5.92
N ILE A 230 -14.56 -17.56 -4.79
CA ILE A 230 -14.08 -18.04 -3.49
C ILE A 230 -13.92 -19.56 -3.49
N GLU A 231 -14.93 -20.30 -3.95
CA GLU A 231 -14.89 -21.77 -3.99
C GLU A 231 -13.74 -22.28 -4.86
N THR A 232 -13.55 -21.68 -6.05
CA THR A 232 -12.46 -22.04 -6.96
C THR A 232 -11.09 -21.74 -6.35
N THR A 233 -10.96 -20.61 -5.66
CA THR A 233 -9.73 -20.22 -4.99
C THR A 233 -9.40 -21.17 -3.83
N ALA A 234 -10.37 -21.46 -2.97
CA ALA A 234 -10.20 -22.36 -1.84
C ALA A 234 -9.85 -23.79 -2.29
N ALA A 235 -10.51 -24.29 -3.33
CA ALA A 235 -10.20 -25.60 -3.92
C ALA A 235 -8.78 -25.63 -4.51
N SER A 236 -8.39 -24.62 -5.27
CA SER A 236 -7.07 -24.52 -5.90
C SER A 236 -5.94 -24.37 -4.88
N ALA A 237 -6.20 -23.68 -3.78
CA ALA A 237 -5.26 -23.51 -2.66
C ALA A 237 -5.17 -24.75 -1.76
N GLY A 238 -6.07 -25.72 -1.91
CA GLY A 238 -6.19 -26.84 -0.98
C GLY A 238 -6.50 -26.38 0.43
N TRP A 239 -7.35 -25.35 0.59
CA TRP A 239 -7.60 -24.66 1.87
C TRP A 239 -7.97 -25.60 3.02
N HIS A 240 -8.79 -26.62 2.74
CA HIS A 240 -9.20 -27.61 3.74
C HIS A 240 -8.27 -28.83 3.84
N THR A 241 -7.12 -28.79 3.16
CA THR A 241 -6.07 -29.80 3.29
C THR A 241 -5.11 -29.36 4.37
N LEU A 242 -4.82 -30.22 5.35
CA LEU A 242 -3.85 -29.91 6.40
C LEU A 242 -2.52 -29.44 5.82
N ALA A 243 -2.05 -28.30 6.31
CA ALA A 243 -0.72 -27.81 5.99
C ALA A 243 0.35 -28.85 6.35
N LYS A 244 1.42 -28.90 5.55
CA LYS A 244 2.59 -29.73 5.86
C LYS A 244 3.22 -29.26 7.19
N PRO A 245 3.88 -30.14 7.95
CA PRO A 245 4.62 -29.72 9.14
C PRO A 245 5.57 -28.55 8.82
N GLY A 246 5.49 -27.47 9.59
CA GLY A 246 6.29 -26.25 9.38
C GLY A 246 5.74 -25.26 8.34
N VAL A 247 4.55 -25.51 7.78
CA VAL A 247 3.83 -24.57 6.90
C VAL A 247 2.58 -24.09 7.62
N GLU A 248 2.36 -22.78 7.65
CA GLU A 248 1.10 -22.17 8.09
C GLU A 248 0.25 -21.85 6.86
N GLN A 249 -1.03 -22.22 6.89
CA GLN A 249 -2.03 -21.79 5.91
C GLN A 249 -2.87 -20.71 6.55
N SER A 250 -2.84 -19.52 5.97
CA SER A 250 -3.51 -18.33 6.49
C SER A 250 -4.10 -17.52 5.34
N ASN A 251 -5.09 -16.69 5.64
CA ASN A 251 -5.70 -15.79 4.66
C ASN A 251 -4.92 -14.47 4.59
N PHE A 252 -5.17 -13.65 3.56
CA PHE A 252 -4.53 -12.34 3.38
C PHE A 252 -4.76 -11.37 4.56
N GLY A 253 -5.74 -11.65 5.43
CA GLY A 253 -6.00 -10.90 6.68
C GLY A 253 -5.06 -11.26 7.83
N ASP A 254 -4.33 -12.38 7.76
CA ASP A 254 -3.50 -12.91 8.85
C ASP A 254 -2.05 -12.38 8.84
N TYR A 255 -1.70 -11.45 7.95
CA TYR A 255 -0.38 -10.83 8.01
C TYR A 255 -0.32 -9.85 9.18
N PRO A 256 0.46 -10.10 10.25
CA PRO A 256 1.14 -8.99 10.89
C PRO A 256 1.95 -8.33 9.78
N LEU A 257 1.80 -7.01 9.64
CA LEU A 257 2.70 -6.13 8.90
C LEU A 257 4.07 -6.77 8.70
N LEU A 258 4.50 -6.90 7.44
CA LEU A 258 5.85 -7.27 7.04
C LEU A 258 6.87 -6.76 8.06
N TYR A 259 7.27 -7.61 9.03
CA TYR A 259 8.45 -7.33 9.82
C TYR A 259 9.58 -7.46 8.82
N LEU A 260 10.29 -6.37 8.61
CA LEU A 260 11.61 -6.42 8.00
C LEU A 260 12.46 -7.27 8.94
N ILE A 261 12.53 -8.58 8.70
CA ILE A 261 13.53 -9.42 9.32
C ILE A 261 14.83 -8.96 8.67
N GLU A 262 15.56 -8.07 9.32
CA GLU A 262 16.99 -7.94 9.08
C GLU A 262 17.58 -9.32 9.38
N MET A 263 17.83 -10.08 8.32
CA MET A 263 18.74 -11.22 8.38
C MET A 263 20.05 -10.66 8.91
N PRO A 264 20.58 -11.12 10.06
CA PRO A 264 21.90 -10.71 10.48
C PRO A 264 22.84 -11.07 9.33
N SER A 265 23.55 -10.06 8.83
CA SER A 265 24.56 -10.31 7.82
C SER A 265 25.45 -11.43 8.33
N LEU A 266 25.61 -12.49 7.53
CA LEU A 266 26.70 -13.42 7.71
C LEU A 266 27.98 -12.64 7.43
N ALA A 267 28.45 -11.92 8.45
CA ALA A 267 29.74 -11.27 8.47
C ALA A 267 30.80 -12.37 8.53
N GLY A 268 31.05 -12.95 7.36
CA GLY A 268 32.33 -13.58 7.06
C GLY A 268 33.42 -12.57 7.35
N ARG A 269 34.27 -12.94 8.32
CA ARG A 269 35.48 -12.23 8.75
C ARG A 269 36.13 -11.42 7.64
N ARG A 270 36.04 -10.09 7.69
CA ARG A 270 37.12 -9.19 7.26
C ARG A 270 37.17 -7.98 8.18
N LYS A 271 38.32 -7.80 8.83
CA LYS A 271 38.68 -6.66 9.65
C LYS A 271 38.50 -5.37 8.84
N ALA A 272 37.75 -4.42 9.39
CA ALA A 272 37.92 -3.01 9.08
C ALA A 272 37.76 -2.23 10.39
N THR A 273 38.89 -1.78 10.91
CA THR A 273 38.99 -0.90 12.07
C THR A 273 38.42 0.47 11.67
N THR A 274 37.33 0.91 12.28
CA THR A 274 36.90 2.31 12.16
C THR A 274 37.33 3.07 13.39
N CYS A 275 38.21 4.03 13.13
CA CYS A 275 38.71 5.04 14.05
C CYS A 275 37.56 5.97 14.44
N CYS A 276 37.19 6.01 15.72
CA CYS A 276 36.33 7.06 16.26
C CYS A 276 37.21 8.20 16.79
N SER A 277 37.14 9.34 16.11
CA SER A 277 37.63 10.62 16.60
C SER A 277 36.72 11.13 17.73
N GLY A 278 37.31 11.26 18.92
CA GLY A 278 36.68 11.90 20.09
C GLY A 278 37.67 11.98 21.26
N ARG A 279 38.39 13.10 21.36
CA ARG A 279 39.14 13.60 22.54
C ARG A 279 38.20 13.64 23.77
N SER A 280 38.51 13.33 25.03
CA SER A 280 39.70 12.93 25.83
C SER A 280 39.18 12.27 27.16
N PRO A 281 39.95 12.08 28.27
CA PRO A 281 40.63 10.81 28.56
C PRO A 281 40.40 10.24 30.00
N VAL A 282 40.99 9.06 30.30
CA VAL A 282 41.37 8.53 31.65
C VAL A 282 40.22 7.99 32.54
N VAL A 283 40.25 6.86 33.30
CA VAL A 283 41.15 5.71 33.57
C VAL A 283 40.35 4.62 34.33
N SER A 284 40.74 3.34 34.19
CA SER A 284 40.45 2.15 35.03
C SER A 284 38.98 1.69 35.14
N GLY A 285 38.61 0.41 35.01
CA GLY A 285 39.33 -0.81 35.33
C GLY A 285 38.64 -1.51 36.51
N ARG A 286 37.48 -2.15 36.26
CA ARG A 286 36.98 -3.37 36.93
C ARG A 286 35.56 -3.72 36.44
N ALA A 287 35.33 -5.02 36.30
CA ALA A 287 34.15 -5.64 35.69
C ALA A 287 32.83 -5.23 36.38
N CYS A 288 31.80 -4.97 35.57
CA CYS A 288 30.43 -4.89 36.05
C CYS A 288 29.71 -6.19 35.69
N ASP A 289 29.51 -7.03 36.69
CA ASP A 289 28.50 -8.08 36.70
C ASP A 289 27.13 -7.43 36.49
N LEU A 290 26.39 -7.87 35.47
CA LEU A 290 25.00 -7.49 35.28
C LEU A 290 24.15 -8.75 35.15
N THR A 291 23.67 -9.20 36.30
CA THR A 291 22.50 -10.06 36.47
C THR A 291 21.33 -9.56 35.62
N CYS A 292 20.89 -10.38 34.67
CA CYS A 292 19.69 -10.15 33.87
C CYS A 292 18.44 -10.43 34.72
N ARG A 293 17.78 -9.38 35.24
CA ARG A 293 16.43 -9.51 35.80
C ARG A 293 15.44 -9.74 34.66
N ARG A 294 14.85 -10.93 34.59
CA ARG A 294 13.69 -11.22 33.74
C ARG A 294 12.47 -10.48 34.28
N THR A 295 12.02 -9.45 33.58
CA THR A 295 10.63 -8.97 33.68
C THR A 295 9.79 -9.83 32.74
N ALA A 296 9.02 -10.75 33.30
CA ALA A 296 8.09 -11.57 32.54
C ALA A 296 6.89 -10.71 32.10
N LEU A 297 6.74 -10.50 30.79
CA LEU A 297 5.46 -10.11 30.19
C LEU A 297 4.68 -11.39 29.88
N THR A 298 3.50 -11.48 30.48
CA THR A 298 2.55 -12.60 30.41
C THR A 298 2.07 -12.83 28.97
N PRO A 299 2.21 -14.03 28.39
CA PRO A 299 1.54 -14.37 27.13
C PRO A 299 0.06 -14.62 27.37
N MET A 300 -0.81 -14.03 26.55
CA MET A 300 -2.22 -14.39 26.46
C MET A 300 -2.34 -15.89 26.11
N ARG A 301 -3.17 -16.59 26.90
CA ARG A 301 -3.41 -18.03 26.80
C ARG A 301 -3.99 -18.40 25.44
N ARG A 302 -3.27 -19.19 24.65
CA ARG A 302 -3.86 -20.08 23.64
C ARG A 302 -4.15 -21.43 24.31
N THR A 303 -5.40 -21.88 24.17
CA THR A 303 -5.86 -23.20 24.59
C THR A 303 -5.14 -24.28 23.80
N ALA A 304 -4.43 -25.15 24.53
CA ALA A 304 -3.73 -26.29 23.99
C ALA A 304 -4.71 -27.37 23.53
N SER A 305 -4.55 -27.85 22.30
CA SER A 305 -4.93 -29.21 21.92
C SER A 305 -3.70 -29.96 21.39
N ALA A 306 -3.27 -30.92 22.20
CA ALA A 306 -2.47 -32.09 21.87
C ALA A 306 -1.14 -31.92 21.10
N PHE A 307 -0.06 -31.63 21.83
CA PHE A 307 1.24 -32.25 21.54
C PHE A 307 1.50 -33.33 22.60
N ARG A 308 1.44 -34.61 22.22
CA ARG A 308 1.99 -35.69 23.03
C ARG A 308 3.51 -35.61 22.96
N ALA A 309 4.15 -35.56 24.12
CA ALA A 309 5.59 -35.65 24.27
C ALA A 309 6.08 -37.01 23.76
N ALA A 310 7.06 -36.99 22.85
CA ALA A 310 7.96 -38.11 22.63
C ALA A 310 9.28 -37.77 23.34
N GLU A 311 9.73 -38.72 24.15
CA GLU A 311 10.76 -38.60 25.17
C GLU A 311 12.14 -38.25 24.59
N CYS A 312 12.81 -37.27 25.20
CA CYS A 312 14.26 -37.12 25.13
C CYS A 312 14.90 -38.22 25.98
N SER A 313 15.58 -39.16 25.34
CA SER A 313 16.62 -39.95 26.00
C SER A 313 17.98 -39.48 25.49
N ASN A 314 18.84 -39.16 26.47
CA ASN A 314 20.23 -38.77 26.34
C ASN A 314 21.00 -39.72 25.40
N TRP A 315 21.99 -39.19 24.67
CA TRP A 315 23.34 -39.77 24.67
C TRP A 315 24.39 -38.75 24.25
N SER A 316 25.56 -38.95 24.83
CA SER A 316 26.65 -38.02 25.10
C SER A 316 27.62 -37.78 23.95
N SER A 317 28.30 -36.64 24.05
CA SER A 317 29.60 -36.28 23.46
C SER A 317 30.50 -37.43 22.99
N SER A 318 31.07 -37.32 21.79
CA SER A 318 32.46 -37.67 21.40
C SER A 318 32.70 -37.44 19.89
N VAL A 319 33.69 -36.57 19.59
CA VAL A 319 34.47 -36.37 18.33
C VAL A 319 33.72 -35.96 17.06
#